data_AF-A0AA37SR92-F1
#
_entry.id   AF-A0AA37SR92-F1
#
_cell.length_a   1.000
_cell.length_b   1.000
_cell.length_c   1.000
_cell.angle_alpha   90.00
_cell.angle_beta   90.00
_cell.angle_gamma   90.00
#
_symmetry.space_group_name_H-M   'P 1'
#
loop_
_entity.id
_entity.type
_entity.pdbx_description
1 polymer ?
#
loop_
_entity_poly.entity_id
_entity_poly.type
_entity_poly.pdbx_seq_one_letter_code
_entity_poly.pdbx_strand_id
1 'polypeptide(L)'
;MKNKDRLMLLFSVLFLVFVVLIFINGVKIETPTVEQETTVESRIDNRQSITFILGEDHGNENNFYQNAEAYFKYNPNERSDEIITDARSLNEMIALLNENFLKSATPYNDIHVVVHSNPWAGISLPLNEGEERLNADRLNDAIANLQVTDLNPQLADENTQVHIHACGLGQNRALLDALRRSMNGLNIVASDGYVNFKAENERYIKSEMEVYYAFFPTAYKPADLHLARQLAKRYPNTDKDWMKAMEHYSYQYNIPVEWEIQYPEYDVPELADDVDKMEWLMNQDELMNIVEKTEIPFDNFRWIVKKTRDSVKVYGKVTVLCVLEEMKV
;
A
#
# COMPACT_ATOMS: atom_id res chain seq x y z
N MET A 1 75.29 42.32 -58.25
CA MET A 1 74.27 41.72 -57.36
C MET A 1 73.12 42.71 -57.17
N LYS A 2 72.07 42.68 -58.01
CA LYS A 2 70.96 43.67 -57.90
C LYS A 2 69.55 43.20 -58.29
N ASN A 3 69.37 42.01 -58.87
CA ASN A 3 68.03 41.50 -59.26
C ASN A 3 67.63 40.16 -58.65
N LYS A 4 68.56 39.22 -58.42
CA LYS A 4 68.22 37.92 -57.80
C LYS A 4 67.83 38.06 -56.32
N ASP A 5 68.53 38.92 -55.57
CA ASP A 5 68.27 39.11 -54.15
C ASP A 5 66.93 39.83 -53.89
N ARG A 6 66.52 40.73 -54.80
CA ARG A 6 65.20 41.39 -54.75
C ARG A 6 64.05 40.44 -55.06
N LEU A 7 64.26 39.52 -56.01
CA LEU A 7 63.26 38.50 -56.35
C LEU A 7 63.09 37.50 -55.20
N MET A 8 64.19 37.09 -54.55
CA MET A 8 64.16 36.19 -53.40
C MET A 8 63.51 36.85 -52.16
N LEU A 9 63.73 38.15 -51.95
CA LEU A 9 63.05 38.92 -50.90
C LEU A 9 61.54 39.06 -51.18
N LEU A 10 61.14 39.31 -52.43
CA LEU A 10 59.73 39.38 -52.81
C LEU A 10 59.01 38.05 -52.61
N PHE A 11 59.65 36.93 -52.99
CA PHE A 11 59.11 35.59 -52.76
C PHE A 11 59.03 35.26 -51.27
N SER A 12 60.02 35.66 -50.46
CA SER A 12 59.97 35.47 -49.01
C SER A 12 58.84 36.27 -48.35
N VAL A 13 58.58 37.49 -48.81
CA VAL A 13 57.50 38.33 -48.27
C VAL A 13 56.13 37.82 -48.72
N LEU A 14 55.98 37.43 -49.99
CA LEU A 14 54.74 36.81 -50.50
C LEU A 14 54.45 35.47 -49.83
N PHE A 15 55.46 34.66 -49.57
CA PHE A 15 55.31 33.40 -48.83
C PHE A 15 54.90 33.65 -47.37
N LEU A 16 55.51 34.64 -46.71
CA LEU A 16 55.13 35.02 -45.35
C LEU A 16 53.68 35.53 -45.28
N VAL A 17 53.26 36.37 -46.23
CA VAL A 17 51.88 36.87 -46.34
C VAL A 17 50.91 35.73 -46.63
N PHE A 18 51.29 34.77 -47.49
CA PHE A 18 50.45 33.61 -47.81
C PHE A 18 50.31 32.66 -46.61
N VAL A 19 51.39 32.43 -45.85
CA VAL A 19 51.34 31.64 -44.60
C VAL A 19 50.48 32.34 -43.55
N VAL A 20 50.59 33.66 -43.38
CA VAL A 20 49.75 34.44 -42.47
C VAL A 20 48.27 34.39 -42.90
N LEU A 21 47.96 34.46 -44.19
CA LEU A 21 46.58 34.36 -44.71
C LEU A 21 45.99 32.95 -44.52
N ILE A 22 46.80 31.89 -44.63
CA ILE A 22 46.36 30.52 -44.31
C ILE A 22 46.09 30.38 -42.80
N PHE A 23 46.91 30.99 -41.94
CA PHE A 23 46.68 30.99 -40.49
C PHE A 23 45.44 31.80 -40.08
N ILE A 24 45.14 32.92 -40.76
CA ILE A 24 43.95 33.74 -40.45
C ILE A 24 42.65 33.04 -40.91
N ASN A 25 42.67 32.30 -42.01
CA ASN A 25 41.48 31.59 -42.52
C ASN A 25 41.26 30.19 -41.90
N GLY A 26 42.23 29.67 -41.15
CA GLY A 26 42.16 28.35 -40.49
C GLY A 26 41.73 28.37 -39.02
N VAL A 27 41.65 29.54 -38.39
CA VAL A 27 41.14 29.66 -37.02
C VAL A 27 39.63 29.77 -37.08
N LYS A 28 38.96 28.62 -36.99
CA LYS A 28 37.58 28.57 -36.51
C LYS A 28 37.61 29.06 -35.06
N ILE A 29 37.22 30.31 -34.85
CA ILE A 29 36.92 30.80 -33.50
C ILE A 29 35.63 30.07 -33.12
N GLU A 30 35.77 28.94 -32.46
CA GLU A 30 34.69 28.41 -31.64
C GLU A 30 34.43 29.47 -30.59
N THR A 31 33.35 30.24 -30.79
CA THR A 31 32.74 31.00 -29.71
C THR A 31 32.63 30.04 -28.54
N PRO A 32 33.19 30.38 -27.35
CA PRO A 32 32.96 29.55 -26.18
C PRO A 32 31.45 29.51 -26.02
N THR A 33 30.91 28.31 -26.24
CA THR A 33 29.54 28.03 -25.87
C THR A 33 29.62 28.13 -24.36
N VAL A 34 29.10 29.22 -23.83
CA VAL A 34 28.74 29.28 -22.42
C VAL A 34 27.77 28.13 -22.28
N GLU A 35 28.28 26.98 -21.83
CA GLU A 35 27.47 26.02 -21.13
C GLU A 35 26.83 26.87 -20.04
N GLN A 36 25.56 27.21 -20.27
CA GLN A 36 24.71 27.53 -19.15
C GLN A 36 24.83 26.29 -18.29
N GLU A 37 25.62 26.40 -17.21
CA GLU A 37 25.29 25.70 -15.99
C GLU A 37 23.81 26.00 -15.82
N THR A 38 22.99 25.02 -16.21
CA THR A 38 21.68 24.84 -15.65
C THR A 38 21.96 24.75 -14.17
N THR A 39 21.96 25.91 -13.51
CA THR A 39 21.52 26.01 -12.15
C THR A 39 20.22 25.25 -12.15
N VAL A 40 20.29 23.99 -11.72
CA VAL A 40 19.16 23.33 -11.11
C VAL A 40 18.87 24.25 -9.94
N GLU A 41 18.04 25.26 -10.20
CA GLU A 41 17.24 25.86 -9.15
C GLU A 41 16.58 24.64 -8.52
N SER A 42 17.11 24.21 -7.38
CA SER A 42 16.33 23.41 -6.46
C SER A 42 15.13 24.30 -6.18
N ARG A 43 14.04 24.07 -6.92
CA ARG A 43 12.73 24.51 -6.49
C ARG A 43 12.64 23.96 -5.08
N ILE A 44 12.71 24.84 -4.09
CA ILE A 44 12.21 24.49 -2.77
C ILE A 44 10.75 24.20 -3.04
N ASP A 45 10.44 22.92 -3.17
CA ASP A 45 9.11 22.45 -3.50
C ASP A 45 8.27 22.70 -2.26
N ASN A 46 7.67 23.89 -2.18
CA ASN A 46 6.79 24.32 -1.09
C ASN A 46 5.44 23.57 -1.10
N ARG A 47 5.38 22.40 -1.73
CA ARG A 47 4.21 21.53 -1.73
C ARG A 47 3.95 21.04 -0.34
N GLN A 48 2.68 21.06 0.01
CA GLN A 48 2.24 20.59 1.30
C GLN A 48 2.11 19.08 1.30
N SER A 49 2.21 18.52 2.48
CA SER A 49 1.91 17.14 2.81
C SER A 49 0.71 17.10 3.75
N ILE A 50 -0.13 16.07 3.59
CA ILE A 50 -1.34 15.90 4.41
C ILE A 50 -1.44 14.46 4.88
N THR A 51 -1.76 14.26 6.15
CA THR A 51 -1.99 12.94 6.73
C THR A 51 -3.44 12.79 7.16
N PHE A 52 -4.07 11.68 6.77
CA PHE A 52 -5.35 11.23 7.29
C PHE A 52 -5.16 10.06 8.26
N ILE A 53 -5.70 10.20 9.48
CA ILE A 53 -5.80 9.14 10.48
C ILE A 53 -7.26 8.68 10.50
N LEU A 54 -7.55 7.55 9.84
CA LEU A 54 -8.93 7.15 9.51
C LEU A 54 -9.55 6.16 10.51
N GLY A 55 -9.10 6.18 11.75
CA GLY A 55 -9.62 5.30 12.79
C GLY A 55 -9.26 5.75 14.19
N GLU A 56 -9.74 4.98 15.17
CA GLU A 56 -9.56 5.27 16.59
C GLU A 56 -9.02 4.03 17.29
N ASP A 57 -8.13 4.25 18.25
CA ASP A 57 -7.59 3.20 19.08
C ASP A 57 -8.66 2.72 20.07
N HIS A 58 -8.81 1.41 20.21
CA HIS A 58 -9.75 0.81 21.16
C HIS A 58 -9.00 0.26 22.38
N GLY A 59 -9.26 0.88 23.54
CA GLY A 59 -8.59 0.53 24.80
C GLY A 59 -7.20 1.16 24.91
N ASN A 60 -6.45 0.75 25.95
CA ASN A 60 -5.17 1.38 26.29
C ASN A 60 -3.93 0.57 25.81
N GLU A 61 -4.14 -0.57 25.17
CA GLU A 61 -3.07 -1.53 24.84
C GLU A 61 -2.53 -1.39 23.42
N ASN A 62 -3.33 -0.84 22.49
CA ASN A 62 -2.94 -0.63 21.10
C ASN A 62 -3.13 0.85 20.74
N ASN A 63 -2.04 1.63 20.79
CA ASN A 63 -2.04 3.06 20.51
C ASN A 63 -1.58 3.34 19.05
N PHE A 64 -2.02 2.53 18.10
CA PHE A 64 -1.55 2.58 16.71
C PHE A 64 -1.84 3.94 16.07
N TYR A 65 -3.09 4.41 16.12
CA TYR A 65 -3.50 5.67 15.51
C TYR A 65 -2.90 6.87 16.26
N GLN A 66 -2.89 6.84 17.60
CA GLN A 66 -2.25 7.88 18.41
C GLN A 66 -0.74 8.01 18.12
N ASN A 67 -0.03 6.88 18.02
CA ASN A 67 1.40 6.90 17.69
C ASN A 67 1.64 7.35 16.25
N ALA A 68 0.75 7.02 15.32
CA ALA A 68 0.83 7.48 13.93
C ALA A 68 0.60 9.00 13.83
N GLU A 69 -0.42 9.54 14.50
CA GLU A 69 -0.65 10.98 14.59
C GLU A 69 0.61 11.68 15.13
N ALA A 70 1.16 11.18 16.23
CA ALA A 70 2.36 11.74 16.82
C ALA A 70 3.60 11.59 15.91
N TYR A 71 3.71 10.50 15.15
CA TYR A 71 4.75 10.32 14.13
C TYR A 71 4.70 11.43 13.09
N PHE A 72 3.57 11.60 12.40
CA PHE A 72 3.41 12.62 11.36
C PHE A 72 3.41 14.04 11.92
N LYS A 73 3.23 14.23 13.23
CA LYS A 73 3.32 15.54 13.89
C LYS A 73 4.75 15.94 14.27
N TYR A 74 5.58 14.98 14.68
CA TYR A 74 6.87 15.27 15.33
C TYR A 74 8.09 14.70 14.62
N ASN A 75 7.94 13.77 13.67
CA ASN A 75 9.06 13.21 12.95
C ASN A 75 9.71 14.28 12.05
N PRO A 76 11.02 14.55 12.15
CA PRO A 76 11.66 15.65 11.41
C PRO A 76 11.69 15.45 9.88
N ASN A 77 11.53 14.21 9.40
CA ASN A 77 11.68 13.85 7.99
C ASN A 77 10.35 13.54 7.30
N GLU A 78 9.37 13.03 8.06
CA GLU A 78 8.04 12.66 7.54
C GLU A 78 6.93 13.49 8.19
N ARG A 79 7.24 14.68 8.72
CA ARG A 79 6.21 15.55 9.29
C ARG A 79 5.22 15.97 8.20
N SER A 80 3.92 15.91 8.49
CA SER A 80 2.91 16.51 7.63
C SER A 80 2.64 17.98 7.97
N ASP A 81 2.21 18.75 6.97
CA ASP A 81 1.77 20.13 7.16
C ASP A 81 0.37 20.19 7.76
N GLU A 82 -0.50 19.25 7.39
CA GLU A 82 -1.86 19.09 7.90
C GLU A 82 -2.10 17.65 8.36
N ILE A 83 -2.83 17.47 9.47
CA ILE A 83 -3.26 16.16 9.95
C ILE A 83 -4.77 16.20 10.20
N ILE A 84 -5.49 15.27 9.58
CA ILE A 84 -6.95 15.13 9.64
C ILE A 84 -7.29 13.81 10.32
N THR A 85 -8.09 13.85 11.39
CA THR A 85 -8.42 12.68 12.22
C THR A 85 -9.93 12.42 12.32
N ASP A 86 -10.76 13.20 11.63
CA ASP A 86 -12.23 13.20 11.70
C ASP A 86 -12.89 12.54 10.50
N ALA A 87 -12.18 12.32 9.39
CA ALA A 87 -12.69 11.53 8.27
C ALA A 87 -13.00 10.07 8.68
N ARG A 88 -14.18 9.58 8.30
CA ARG A 88 -14.68 8.22 8.61
C ARG A 88 -14.99 7.38 7.37
N SER A 89 -14.78 7.91 6.16
CA SER A 89 -15.03 7.19 4.91
C SER A 89 -14.14 7.65 3.75
N LEU A 90 -14.07 6.84 2.68
CA LEU A 90 -13.32 7.19 1.47
C LEU A 90 -13.85 8.48 0.82
N ASN A 91 -15.18 8.60 0.70
CA ASN A 91 -15.81 9.77 0.10
C ASN A 91 -15.55 11.05 0.90
N GLU A 92 -15.63 10.95 2.23
CA GLU A 92 -15.32 12.08 3.11
C GLU A 92 -13.84 12.49 3.04
N MET A 93 -12.92 11.52 3.00
CA MET A 93 -11.50 11.79 2.82
C MET A 93 -11.24 12.56 1.50
N ILE A 94 -11.85 12.12 0.39
CA ILE A 94 -11.72 12.80 -0.91
C ILE A 94 -12.35 14.20 -0.86
N ALA A 95 -13.50 14.36 -0.21
CA ALA A 95 -14.14 15.66 -0.05
C ALA A 95 -13.25 16.64 0.75
N LEU A 96 -12.63 16.17 1.83
CA LEU A 96 -11.70 16.96 2.64
C LEU A 96 -10.39 17.28 1.89
N LEU A 97 -9.87 16.35 1.08
CA LEU A 97 -8.74 16.63 0.18
C LEU A 97 -9.08 17.78 -0.78
N ASN A 98 -10.26 17.71 -1.41
CA ASN A 98 -10.74 18.74 -2.32
C ASN A 98 -10.89 20.09 -1.62
N GLU A 99 -11.47 20.11 -0.41
CA GLU A 99 -11.65 21.34 0.38
C GLU A 99 -10.31 21.96 0.79
N ASN A 100 -9.38 21.15 1.30
CA ASN A 100 -8.08 21.65 1.76
C ASN A 100 -7.20 22.13 0.62
N PHE A 101 -7.27 21.48 -0.55
CA PHE A 101 -6.60 21.98 -1.75
C PHE A 101 -7.03 23.40 -2.14
N LEU A 102 -8.32 23.76 -1.94
CA LEU A 102 -8.78 25.12 -2.24
C LEU A 102 -8.12 26.20 -1.37
N LYS A 103 -7.55 25.82 -0.22
CA LYS A 103 -6.84 26.74 0.69
C LYS A 103 -5.38 26.93 0.28
N SER A 104 -4.72 25.89 -0.22
CA SER A 104 -3.29 25.91 -0.58
C SER A 104 -3.03 26.25 -2.05
N ALA A 105 -3.97 25.91 -2.94
CA ALA A 105 -3.89 26.05 -4.40
C ALA A 105 -2.60 25.50 -5.04
N THR A 106 -1.97 24.52 -4.40
CA THR A 106 -0.76 23.83 -4.89
C THR A 106 -0.95 22.32 -4.78
N PRO A 107 -0.50 21.52 -5.77
CA PRO A 107 -0.56 20.08 -5.68
C PRO A 107 0.16 19.56 -4.43
N TYR A 108 -0.33 18.47 -3.85
CA TYR A 108 0.33 17.84 -2.71
C TYR A 108 1.64 17.16 -3.13
N ASN A 109 2.61 17.11 -2.22
CA ASN A 109 3.78 16.25 -2.37
C ASN A 109 3.40 14.82 -1.96
N ASP A 110 3.01 14.67 -0.69
CA ASP A 110 2.63 13.40 -0.10
C ASP A 110 1.23 13.48 0.53
N ILE A 111 0.42 12.47 0.27
CA ILE A 111 -0.84 12.21 0.95
C ILE A 111 -0.65 10.91 1.73
N HIS A 112 -0.58 10.98 3.06
CA HIS A 112 -0.50 9.79 3.90
C HIS A 112 -1.89 9.40 4.39
N VAL A 113 -2.19 8.11 4.35
CA VAL A 113 -3.46 7.54 4.83
C VAL A 113 -3.14 6.42 5.80
N VAL A 114 -3.46 6.61 7.07
CA VAL A 114 -3.26 5.63 8.14
C VAL A 114 -4.59 4.94 8.42
N VAL A 115 -4.63 3.62 8.18
CA VAL A 115 -5.84 2.81 8.35
C VAL A 115 -5.48 1.35 8.60
N HIS A 116 -6.27 0.65 9.42
CA HIS A 116 -6.13 -0.80 9.52
C HIS A 116 -6.55 -1.49 8.22
N SER A 117 -5.83 -2.54 7.84
CA SER A 117 -6.22 -3.44 6.76
C SER A 117 -6.00 -4.88 7.19
N ASN A 118 -6.76 -5.76 6.56
CA ASN A 118 -6.55 -7.18 6.55
C ASN A 118 -6.36 -7.61 5.09
N PRO A 119 -5.28 -8.34 4.75
CA PRO A 119 -5.00 -8.73 3.36
C PRO A 119 -6.18 -9.42 2.65
N TRP A 120 -6.98 -10.19 3.40
CA TRP A 120 -8.10 -10.97 2.89
C TRP A 120 -9.43 -10.24 2.94
N ALA A 121 -9.69 -9.50 4.02
CA ALA A 121 -10.99 -8.87 4.23
C ALA A 121 -11.06 -7.42 3.73
N GLY A 122 -9.94 -6.79 3.36
CA GLY A 122 -9.88 -5.42 2.86
C GLY A 122 -9.49 -4.39 3.93
N ILE A 123 -9.72 -3.10 3.62
CA ILE A 123 -9.33 -1.98 4.50
C ILE A 123 -10.50 -1.59 5.42
N SER A 124 -10.18 -1.23 6.66
CA SER A 124 -11.14 -0.76 7.67
C SER A 124 -11.59 0.69 7.41
N LEU A 125 -11.83 1.02 6.15
CA LEU A 125 -12.39 2.27 5.67
C LEU A 125 -13.63 1.93 4.85
N PRO A 126 -14.81 2.43 5.19
CA PRO A 126 -16.01 2.23 4.37
C PRO A 126 -16.06 3.23 3.20
N LEU A 127 -16.96 2.99 2.24
CA LEU A 127 -17.22 3.95 1.15
C LEU A 127 -17.85 5.23 1.69
N ASN A 128 -18.89 5.08 2.52
CA ASN A 128 -19.58 6.12 3.27
C ASN A 128 -19.63 5.75 4.76
N GLU A 129 -19.77 6.74 5.64
CA GLU A 129 -19.83 6.51 7.08
C GLU A 129 -20.96 5.53 7.47
N GLY A 130 -20.65 4.60 8.38
CA GLY A 130 -21.61 3.60 8.89
C GLY A 130 -21.75 2.34 8.01
N GLU A 131 -21.12 2.29 6.83
CA GLU A 131 -21.05 1.07 6.04
C GLU A 131 -19.93 0.14 6.52
N GLU A 132 -19.89 -1.08 5.96
CA GLU A 132 -18.79 -2.01 6.21
C GLU A 132 -17.52 -1.65 5.42
N ARG A 133 -16.43 -2.33 5.78
CA ARG A 133 -15.10 -2.24 5.17
C ARG A 133 -15.10 -2.30 3.64
N LEU A 134 -14.18 -1.57 3.02
CA LEU A 134 -13.92 -1.65 1.59
C LEU A 134 -13.07 -2.87 1.23
N ASN A 135 -13.53 -3.62 0.24
CA ASN A 135 -12.75 -4.63 -0.49
C ASN A 135 -12.78 -4.30 -1.99
N ALA A 136 -12.04 -5.07 -2.80
CA ALA A 136 -11.91 -4.79 -4.23
C ALA A 136 -13.27 -4.80 -4.95
N ASP A 137 -14.12 -5.80 -4.67
CA ASP A 137 -15.44 -5.94 -5.31
C ASP A 137 -16.33 -4.74 -5.03
N ARG A 138 -16.47 -4.36 -3.75
CA ARG A 138 -17.29 -3.21 -3.33
C ARG A 138 -16.80 -1.90 -3.93
N LEU A 139 -15.48 -1.69 -3.97
CA LEU A 139 -14.94 -0.46 -4.55
C LEU A 139 -15.11 -0.43 -6.07
N ASN A 140 -14.98 -1.57 -6.75
CA ASN A 140 -15.26 -1.68 -8.18
C ASN A 140 -16.72 -1.38 -8.51
N ASP A 141 -17.65 -1.94 -7.74
CA ASP A 141 -19.08 -1.69 -7.89
C ASP A 141 -19.39 -0.20 -7.66
N ALA A 142 -18.78 0.41 -6.63
CA ALA A 142 -18.93 1.84 -6.36
C ALA A 142 -18.42 2.72 -7.50
N ILE A 143 -17.27 2.39 -8.08
CA ILE A 143 -16.72 3.11 -9.25
C ILE A 143 -17.65 2.95 -10.46
N ALA A 144 -18.11 1.73 -10.75
CA ALA A 144 -18.99 1.46 -11.88
C ALA A 144 -20.35 2.18 -11.76
N ASN A 145 -20.84 2.35 -10.53
CA ASN A 145 -22.09 3.04 -10.23
C ASN A 145 -21.92 4.54 -9.92
N LEU A 146 -20.72 5.12 -10.13
CA LEU A 146 -20.43 6.54 -9.89
C LEU A 146 -20.74 6.99 -8.45
N GLN A 147 -20.43 6.14 -7.47
CA GLN A 147 -20.66 6.39 -6.04
C GLN A 147 -19.41 6.89 -5.30
N VAL A 148 -18.27 6.94 -5.99
CA VAL A 148 -17.02 7.52 -5.47
C VAL A 148 -17.04 9.02 -5.76
N THR A 149 -16.70 9.83 -4.76
CA THR A 149 -16.53 11.28 -4.90
C THR A 149 -15.37 11.58 -5.84
N ASP A 150 -15.55 12.50 -6.78
CA ASP A 150 -14.49 12.88 -7.72
C ASP A 150 -13.35 13.63 -7.01
N LEU A 151 -12.12 13.21 -7.28
CA LEU A 151 -10.92 13.90 -6.84
C LEU A 151 -10.65 15.10 -7.77
N ASN A 152 -10.45 16.30 -7.23
CA ASN A 152 -10.10 17.48 -8.02
C ASN A 152 -8.79 17.22 -8.79
N PRO A 153 -8.77 17.25 -10.13
CA PRO A 153 -7.59 16.86 -10.90
C PRO A 153 -6.39 17.80 -10.72
N GLN A 154 -6.55 18.94 -10.05
CA GLN A 154 -5.46 19.89 -9.79
C GLN A 154 -4.75 19.66 -8.44
N LEU A 155 -5.30 18.84 -7.53
CA LEU A 155 -4.66 18.61 -6.22
C LEU A 155 -3.44 17.70 -6.28
N ALA A 156 -3.27 16.98 -7.37
CA ALA A 156 -2.18 16.04 -7.54
C ALA A 156 -1.67 16.03 -8.99
N ASP A 157 -0.38 15.77 -9.15
CA ASP A 157 0.29 15.60 -10.44
C ASP A 157 1.21 14.35 -10.41
N GLU A 158 2.05 14.16 -11.43
CA GLU A 158 2.94 12.99 -11.50
C GLU A 158 3.94 12.87 -10.33
N ASN A 159 4.16 13.93 -9.57
CA ASN A 159 5.07 13.92 -8.42
C ASN A 159 4.32 13.67 -7.10
N THR A 160 2.99 13.70 -7.09
CA THR A 160 2.20 13.41 -5.89
C THR A 160 2.20 11.91 -5.60
N GLN A 161 2.56 11.54 -4.37
CA GLN A 161 2.49 10.16 -3.90
C GLN A 161 1.43 10.00 -2.81
N VAL A 162 0.65 8.92 -2.92
CA VAL A 162 -0.29 8.52 -1.87
C VAL A 162 0.28 7.32 -1.14
N HIS A 163 0.59 7.48 0.15
CA HIS A 163 1.13 6.42 0.99
C HIS A 163 0.02 5.88 1.90
N ILE A 164 -0.41 4.66 1.66
CA ILE A 164 -1.40 4.00 2.52
C ILE A 164 -0.66 3.10 3.52
N HIS A 165 -0.62 3.55 4.76
CA HIS A 165 -0.04 2.88 5.92
C HIS A 165 -1.06 1.89 6.48
N ALA A 166 -1.19 0.75 5.80
CA ALA A 166 -2.14 -0.30 6.16
C ALA A 166 -1.51 -1.69 6.02
N CYS A 167 -1.75 -2.53 7.02
CA CYS A 167 -1.10 -3.84 7.15
C CYS A 167 -1.42 -4.77 5.97
N GLY A 168 -0.39 -5.15 5.21
CA GLY A 168 -0.45 -6.11 4.11
C GLY A 168 -1.33 -5.70 2.94
N LEU A 169 -1.69 -4.41 2.83
CA LEU A 169 -2.46 -3.90 1.69
C LEU A 169 -1.69 -4.07 0.37
N GLY A 170 -0.36 -3.98 0.41
CA GLY A 170 0.55 -4.25 -0.70
C GLY A 170 0.28 -5.58 -1.41
N GLN A 171 -0.06 -6.62 -0.63
CA GLN A 171 -0.37 -7.95 -1.16
C GLN A 171 -1.72 -8.02 -1.88
N ASN A 172 -2.66 -7.12 -1.54
CA ASN A 172 -4.00 -7.09 -2.15
C ASN A 172 -4.00 -6.21 -3.42
N ARG A 173 -3.44 -6.75 -4.51
CA ARG A 173 -3.30 -6.04 -5.79
C ARG A 173 -4.65 -5.56 -6.36
N ALA A 174 -5.70 -6.37 -6.22
CA ALA A 174 -7.04 -6.02 -6.71
C ALA A 174 -7.61 -4.78 -6.00
N LEU A 175 -7.48 -4.71 -4.66
CA LEU A 175 -7.93 -3.55 -3.89
C LEU A 175 -7.07 -2.32 -4.18
N LEU A 176 -5.75 -2.47 -4.29
CA LEU A 176 -4.86 -1.36 -4.67
C LEU A 176 -5.20 -0.77 -6.03
N ASP A 177 -5.49 -1.61 -7.03
CA ASP A 177 -5.88 -1.13 -8.36
C ASP A 177 -7.26 -0.47 -8.38
N ALA A 178 -8.18 -0.91 -7.51
CA ALA A 178 -9.44 -0.23 -7.30
C ALA A 178 -9.24 1.14 -6.62
N LEU A 179 -8.39 1.24 -5.61
CA LEU A 179 -8.03 2.50 -4.93
C LEU A 179 -7.36 3.49 -5.89
N ARG A 180 -6.45 3.03 -6.75
CA ARG A 180 -5.84 3.88 -7.78
C ARG A 180 -6.89 4.47 -8.69
N ARG A 181 -7.85 3.67 -9.15
CA ARG A 181 -8.94 4.15 -10.01
C ARG A 181 -9.89 5.10 -9.28
N SER A 182 -10.21 4.85 -8.01
CA SER A 182 -11.04 5.76 -7.22
C SER A 182 -10.36 7.11 -6.96
N MET A 183 -9.03 7.18 -7.05
CA MET A 183 -8.23 8.39 -6.90
C MET A 183 -7.63 8.86 -8.23
N ASN A 184 -8.35 8.75 -9.35
CA ASN A 184 -7.93 9.27 -10.66
C ASN A 184 -6.55 8.81 -11.15
N GLY A 185 -6.13 7.60 -10.78
CA GLY A 185 -4.88 6.99 -11.24
C GLY A 185 -3.62 7.45 -10.49
N LEU A 186 -3.76 8.10 -9.32
CA LEU A 186 -2.62 8.51 -8.52
C LEU A 186 -1.71 7.34 -8.14
N ASN A 187 -0.42 7.65 -7.96
CA ASN A 187 0.57 6.67 -7.54
C ASN A 187 0.35 6.31 -6.07
N ILE A 188 -0.29 5.17 -5.83
CA ILE A 188 -0.52 4.61 -4.49
C ILE A 188 0.58 3.60 -4.15
N VAL A 189 1.26 3.86 -3.04
CA VAL A 189 2.25 3.00 -2.38
C VAL A 189 1.64 2.47 -1.09
N ALA A 190 1.77 1.16 -0.86
CA ALA A 190 1.36 0.52 0.38
C ALA A 190 2.31 -0.62 0.72
N SER A 191 2.54 -0.87 2.00
CA SER A 191 3.44 -1.93 2.45
C SER A 191 2.84 -3.32 2.18
N ASP A 192 3.70 -4.21 1.73
CA ASP A 192 3.45 -5.65 1.64
C ASP A 192 3.44 -6.30 3.05
N GLY A 193 3.99 -5.61 4.07
CA GLY A 193 4.11 -6.07 5.45
C GLY A 193 3.16 -5.42 6.44
N TYR A 194 3.36 -5.71 7.74
CA TYR A 194 2.65 -5.05 8.83
C TYR A 194 3.30 -3.70 9.12
N VAL A 195 2.50 -2.64 9.12
CA VAL A 195 2.96 -1.31 9.50
C VAL A 195 2.66 -1.09 10.97
N ASN A 196 3.64 -0.62 11.73
CA ASN A 196 3.45 -0.28 13.14
C ASN A 196 4.10 1.06 13.49
N PHE A 197 3.41 1.85 14.31
CA PHE A 197 3.90 3.10 14.88
C PHE A 197 4.09 2.93 16.38
N LYS A 198 5.28 3.25 16.89
CA LYS A 198 5.61 3.11 18.31
C LYS A 198 6.40 4.30 18.83
N ALA A 199 6.18 4.62 20.10
CA ALA A 199 7.06 5.52 20.85
C ALA A 199 8.29 4.75 21.33
N GLU A 200 9.48 5.20 20.95
CA GLU A 200 10.76 4.64 21.34
C GLU A 200 11.76 5.77 21.63
N ASN A 201 12.37 5.78 22.82
CA ASN A 201 13.40 6.74 23.22
C ASN A 201 13.00 8.21 22.95
N GLU A 202 11.81 8.63 23.41
CA GLU A 202 11.24 9.97 23.23
C GLU A 202 10.97 10.38 21.77
N ARG A 203 10.98 9.41 20.84
CA ARG A 203 10.65 9.61 19.43
C ARG A 203 9.53 8.68 19.02
N TYR A 204 8.82 9.04 17.96
CA TYR A 204 7.87 8.16 17.29
C TYR A 204 8.54 7.59 16.06
N ILE A 205 8.46 6.28 15.89
CA ILE A 205 9.04 5.58 14.73
C ILE A 205 7.98 4.74 14.02
N LYS A 206 8.10 4.71 12.71
CA LYS A 206 7.38 3.80 11.81
C LYS A 206 8.28 2.60 11.56
N SER A 207 7.72 1.41 11.72
CA SER A 207 8.40 0.13 11.45
C SER A 207 7.53 -0.70 10.52
N GLU A 208 8.19 -1.41 9.61
CA GLU A 208 7.56 -2.39 8.75
C GLU A 208 8.05 -3.78 9.13
N MET A 209 7.12 -4.72 9.21
CA MET A 209 7.40 -6.10 9.60
C MET A 209 6.93 -7.05 8.51
N GLU A 210 7.77 -8.02 8.16
CA GLU A 210 7.31 -9.19 7.44
C GLU A 210 6.37 -10.01 8.32
N VAL A 211 5.32 -10.56 7.70
CA VAL A 211 4.33 -11.37 8.40
C VAL A 211 4.22 -12.73 7.75
N TYR A 212 4.34 -13.76 8.58
CA TYR A 212 4.19 -15.14 8.19
C TYR A 212 2.97 -15.75 8.86
N TYR A 213 2.12 -16.40 8.06
CA TYR A 213 0.82 -16.90 8.51
C TYR A 213 0.78 -18.42 8.65
N ALA A 214 0.30 -18.87 9.80
CA ALA A 214 -0.20 -20.22 10.04
C ALA A 214 -1.67 -20.16 10.44
N PHE A 215 -2.40 -21.24 10.17
CA PHE A 215 -3.86 -21.29 10.35
C PHE A 215 -4.27 -22.58 11.03
N PHE A 216 -5.27 -22.47 11.92
CA PHE A 216 -5.87 -23.63 12.57
C PHE A 216 -7.32 -23.34 13.03
N PRO A 217 -8.15 -24.38 13.20
CA PRO A 217 -9.52 -24.21 13.67
C PRO A 217 -9.58 -23.52 15.03
N THR A 218 -10.44 -22.52 15.17
CA THR A 218 -10.53 -21.74 16.42
C THR A 218 -10.81 -22.64 17.62
N ALA A 219 -10.10 -22.41 18.73
CA ALA A 219 -10.12 -23.20 19.96
C ALA A 219 -9.45 -24.60 19.87
N TYR A 220 -8.84 -24.94 18.73
CA TYR A 220 -8.09 -26.18 18.55
C TYR A 220 -6.67 -25.88 18.07
N LYS A 221 -5.86 -25.25 18.94
CA LYS A 221 -4.44 -24.99 18.63
C LYS A 221 -3.70 -26.33 18.49
N PRO A 222 -3.13 -26.66 17.32
CA PRO A 222 -2.31 -27.85 17.17
C PRO A 222 -0.97 -27.68 17.89
N ALA A 223 -0.20 -28.75 18.01
CA ALA A 223 1.16 -28.66 18.55
C ALA A 223 2.01 -27.68 17.73
N ASP A 224 2.91 -26.93 18.38
CA ASP A 224 3.75 -25.92 17.72
C ASP A 224 4.58 -26.54 16.59
N LEU A 225 5.00 -27.80 16.71
CA LEU A 225 5.69 -28.53 15.64
C LEU A 225 4.86 -28.61 14.34
N HIS A 226 3.54 -28.72 14.43
CA HIS A 226 2.66 -28.71 13.25
C HIS A 226 2.59 -27.32 12.63
N LEU A 227 2.51 -26.26 13.44
CA LEU A 227 2.50 -24.88 12.97
C LEU A 227 3.84 -24.49 12.32
N ALA A 228 4.96 -24.86 12.94
CA ALA A 228 6.30 -24.68 12.38
C ALA A 228 6.45 -25.38 11.02
N ARG A 229 5.94 -26.61 10.87
CA ARG A 229 5.94 -27.31 9.58
C ARG A 229 5.05 -26.64 8.54
N GLN A 230 3.89 -26.12 8.96
CA GLN A 230 3.00 -25.36 8.08
C GLN A 230 3.69 -24.09 7.57
N LEU A 231 4.36 -23.33 8.44
CA LEU A 231 5.14 -22.14 8.08
C LEU A 231 6.30 -22.50 7.13
N ALA A 232 7.11 -23.50 7.45
CA ALA A 232 8.19 -23.96 6.57
C ALA A 232 7.70 -24.39 5.18
N LYS A 233 6.51 -25.02 5.10
CA LYS A 233 5.90 -25.40 3.83
C LYS A 233 5.38 -24.19 3.04
N ARG A 234 4.77 -23.20 3.72
CA ARG A 234 4.22 -22.00 3.08
C ARG A 234 5.33 -21.03 2.65
N TYR A 235 6.44 -21.01 3.36
CA TYR A 235 7.57 -20.09 3.16
C TYR A 235 8.88 -20.88 3.01
N PRO A 236 9.02 -21.70 1.95
CA PRO A 236 10.15 -22.62 1.79
C PRO A 236 11.49 -21.92 1.55
N ASN A 237 11.47 -20.65 1.11
CA ASN A 237 12.66 -19.86 0.81
C ASN A 237 13.11 -18.99 2.00
N THR A 238 12.41 -19.04 3.13
CA THR A 238 12.74 -18.28 4.33
C THR A 238 13.58 -19.16 5.26
N ASP A 239 14.87 -18.82 5.40
CA ASP A 239 15.78 -19.49 6.34
C ASP A 239 15.48 -19.02 7.78
N LYS A 240 14.62 -19.78 8.48
CA LYS A 240 14.15 -19.41 9.82
C LYS A 240 13.86 -20.63 10.68
N ASP A 241 14.24 -20.54 11.96
CA ASP A 241 13.75 -21.44 13.00
C ASP A 241 12.34 -21.02 13.41
N TRP A 242 11.35 -21.64 12.78
CA TRP A 242 9.94 -21.34 13.00
C TRP A 242 9.47 -21.61 14.43
N MET A 243 10.04 -22.61 15.12
CA MET A 243 9.67 -22.90 16.51
C MET A 243 10.03 -21.72 17.41
N LYS A 244 11.29 -21.26 17.29
CA LYS A 244 11.77 -20.12 18.07
C LYS A 244 11.08 -18.81 17.69
N ALA A 245 10.79 -18.61 16.40
CA ALA A 245 10.13 -17.38 15.94
C ALA A 245 8.71 -17.24 16.51
N MET A 246 7.96 -18.34 16.61
CA MET A 246 6.62 -18.34 17.19
C MET A 246 6.61 -18.00 18.69
N GLU A 247 7.66 -18.30 19.44
CA GLU A 247 7.74 -18.01 20.88
C GLU A 247 7.89 -16.52 21.19
N HIS A 248 8.55 -15.76 20.33
CA HIS A 248 8.96 -14.39 20.64
C HIS A 248 8.23 -13.30 19.85
N TYR A 249 7.76 -13.61 18.64
CA TYR A 249 7.25 -12.60 17.71
C TYR A 249 5.90 -12.99 17.13
N SER A 250 4.99 -13.49 17.97
CA SER A 250 3.68 -13.91 17.46
C SER A 250 2.49 -13.25 18.12
N TYR A 251 1.46 -13.03 17.32
CA TYR A 251 0.13 -12.66 17.79
C TYR A 251 -0.93 -13.46 17.01
N GLN A 252 -2.14 -13.50 17.55
CA GLN A 252 -3.24 -14.28 16.97
C GLN A 252 -4.50 -13.43 16.84
N TYR A 253 -5.25 -13.67 15.77
CA TYR A 253 -6.60 -13.14 15.62
C TYR A 253 -7.48 -14.15 14.89
N ASN A 254 -8.77 -13.88 14.83
CA ASN A 254 -9.72 -14.78 14.19
C ASN A 254 -10.33 -14.13 12.95
N ILE A 255 -10.52 -14.94 11.90
CA ILE A 255 -11.28 -14.55 10.71
C ILE A 255 -12.60 -15.30 10.74
N PRO A 256 -13.75 -14.60 10.87
CA PRO A 256 -15.06 -15.20 10.74
C PRO A 256 -15.47 -15.33 9.27
N VAL A 257 -16.24 -16.37 8.96
CA VAL A 257 -17.01 -16.54 7.73
C VAL A 257 -18.46 -16.74 8.13
N GLU A 258 -19.37 -15.94 7.59
CA GLU A 258 -20.80 -16.08 7.85
C GLU A 258 -21.53 -16.17 6.51
N TRP A 259 -22.44 -17.13 6.41
CA TRP A 259 -23.26 -17.34 5.22
C TRP A 259 -24.62 -17.89 5.64
N GLU A 260 -25.67 -17.47 4.94
CA GLU A 260 -27.04 -17.92 5.19
C GLU A 260 -27.72 -18.22 3.87
N ILE A 261 -28.39 -19.36 3.80
CA ILE A 261 -29.25 -19.74 2.69
C ILE A 261 -30.69 -19.90 3.19
N GLN A 262 -31.63 -19.32 2.44
CA GLN A 262 -33.05 -19.45 2.68
C GLN A 262 -33.61 -20.60 1.84
N TYR A 263 -34.52 -21.36 2.43
CA TYR A 263 -35.24 -22.45 1.80
C TYR A 263 -36.74 -22.14 1.78
N PRO A 264 -37.47 -22.59 0.74
CA PRO A 264 -38.90 -22.81 0.88
C PRO A 264 -39.16 -23.66 2.12
N GLU A 265 -40.22 -23.31 2.85
CA GLU A 265 -40.66 -24.07 4.02
C GLU A 265 -40.71 -25.56 3.67
N TYR A 266 -40.02 -26.41 4.44
CA TYR A 266 -39.85 -27.88 4.24
C TYR A 266 -38.70 -28.38 3.33
N ASP A 267 -37.94 -27.51 2.65
CA ASP A 267 -36.80 -27.94 1.82
C ASP A 267 -35.43 -27.85 2.53
N VAL A 268 -35.42 -27.52 3.83
CA VAL A 268 -34.18 -27.45 4.62
C VAL A 268 -33.55 -28.85 4.73
N PRO A 269 -32.26 -29.03 4.37
CA PRO A 269 -31.62 -30.34 4.36
C PRO A 269 -31.49 -30.93 5.78
N GLU A 270 -31.66 -32.25 5.86
CA GLU A 270 -31.25 -33.01 7.03
C GLU A 270 -29.74 -33.27 6.98
N LEU A 271 -29.07 -33.00 8.10
CA LEU A 271 -27.61 -33.19 8.26
C LEU A 271 -27.46 -34.13 9.45
N ALA A 272 -27.31 -35.44 9.17
CA ALA A 272 -27.47 -36.47 10.19
C ALA A 272 -26.24 -36.54 11.13
N ASP A 273 -25.05 -36.26 10.59
CA ASP A 273 -23.80 -36.26 11.33
C ASP A 273 -22.82 -35.19 10.83
N ASP A 274 -21.62 -35.17 11.43
CA ASP A 274 -20.57 -34.21 11.07
C ASP A 274 -19.99 -34.46 9.68
N VAL A 275 -20.00 -35.68 9.14
CA VAL A 275 -19.52 -35.97 7.78
C VAL A 275 -20.51 -35.38 6.77
N ASP A 276 -21.80 -35.69 6.93
CA ASP A 276 -22.87 -35.13 6.10
C ASP A 276 -22.85 -33.60 6.12
N LYS A 277 -22.64 -33.01 7.30
CA LYS A 277 -22.52 -31.55 7.46
C LYS A 277 -21.35 -30.99 6.63
N MET A 278 -20.19 -31.62 6.69
CA MET A 278 -19.00 -31.13 5.99
C MET A 278 -19.12 -31.32 4.47
N GLU A 279 -19.64 -32.47 4.02
CA GLU A 279 -19.93 -32.70 2.60
C GLU A 279 -20.95 -31.68 2.08
N TRP A 280 -22.02 -31.41 2.85
CA TRP A 280 -23.01 -30.40 2.47
C TRP A 280 -22.37 -29.02 2.31
N LEU A 281 -21.55 -28.58 3.28
CA LEU A 281 -20.86 -27.28 3.23
C LEU A 281 -19.94 -27.16 2.01
N MET A 282 -19.17 -28.21 1.70
CA MET A 282 -18.26 -28.22 0.55
C MET A 282 -18.98 -28.14 -0.80
N ASN A 283 -20.26 -28.49 -0.85
CA ASN A 283 -21.09 -28.43 -2.05
C ASN A 283 -21.88 -27.11 -2.18
N GLN A 284 -21.63 -26.12 -1.33
CA GLN A 284 -22.27 -24.80 -1.42
C GLN A 284 -21.36 -23.83 -2.17
N ASP A 285 -21.61 -23.62 -3.47
CA ASP A 285 -20.77 -22.77 -4.33
C ASP A 285 -20.56 -21.36 -3.76
N GLU A 286 -21.62 -20.73 -3.23
CA GLU A 286 -21.53 -19.39 -2.63
C GLU A 286 -20.61 -19.37 -1.40
N LEU A 287 -20.74 -20.35 -0.52
CA LEU A 287 -19.87 -20.48 0.66
C LEU A 287 -18.42 -20.74 0.25
N MET A 288 -18.21 -21.64 -0.71
CA MET A 288 -16.87 -21.98 -1.19
C MET A 288 -16.19 -20.77 -1.85
N ASN A 289 -16.93 -19.97 -2.62
CA ASN A 289 -16.43 -18.70 -3.15
C ASN A 289 -16.01 -17.73 -2.04
N ILE A 290 -16.76 -17.66 -0.92
CA ILE A 290 -16.36 -16.83 0.23
C ILE A 290 -15.06 -17.36 0.86
N VAL A 291 -14.94 -18.68 1.05
CA VAL A 291 -13.76 -19.31 1.64
C VAL A 291 -12.53 -19.16 0.74
N GLU A 292 -12.67 -19.35 -0.57
CA GLU A 292 -11.57 -19.22 -1.53
C GLU A 292 -10.98 -17.81 -1.54
N LYS A 293 -11.81 -16.77 -1.41
CA LYS A 293 -11.35 -15.37 -1.27
C LYS A 293 -10.46 -15.13 -0.05
N THR A 294 -10.53 -16.01 0.97
CA THR A 294 -9.64 -15.91 2.14
C THR A 294 -8.28 -16.55 1.90
N GLU A 295 -8.09 -17.34 0.83
CA GLU A 295 -6.87 -18.14 0.60
C GLU A 295 -6.50 -19.10 1.75
N ILE A 296 -7.43 -19.34 2.68
CA ILE A 296 -7.27 -20.25 3.81
C ILE A 296 -7.95 -21.57 3.46
N PRO A 297 -7.26 -22.72 3.62
CA PRO A 297 -7.87 -24.03 3.41
C PRO A 297 -9.15 -24.20 4.25
N PHE A 298 -10.22 -24.71 3.62
CA PHE A 298 -11.52 -24.94 4.24
C PHE A 298 -11.45 -25.72 5.57
N ASP A 299 -10.56 -26.72 5.65
CA ASP A 299 -10.38 -27.58 6.83
C ASP A 299 -9.75 -26.85 8.03
N ASN A 300 -9.19 -25.65 7.82
CA ASN A 300 -8.66 -24.83 8.92
C ASN A 300 -9.76 -24.02 9.61
N PHE A 301 -10.99 -24.01 9.07
CA PHE A 301 -12.11 -23.35 9.72
C PHE A 301 -12.81 -24.32 10.67
N ARG A 302 -13.20 -23.80 11.83
CA ARG A 302 -14.19 -24.46 12.69
C ARG A 302 -15.58 -24.07 12.20
N TRP A 303 -16.35 -25.05 11.74
CA TRP A 303 -17.69 -24.83 11.18
C TRP A 303 -18.80 -25.11 12.20
N ILE A 304 -19.76 -24.19 12.29
CA ILE A 304 -21.00 -24.31 13.06
C ILE A 304 -22.16 -24.08 12.09
N VAL A 305 -23.08 -25.04 12.04
CA VAL A 305 -24.29 -24.94 11.22
C VAL A 305 -25.49 -24.86 12.14
N LYS A 306 -26.35 -23.86 11.95
CA LYS A 306 -27.59 -23.66 12.69
C LYS A 306 -28.76 -23.69 11.71
N LYS A 307 -29.68 -24.62 11.91
CA LYS A 307 -30.89 -24.76 11.10
C LYS A 307 -32.06 -24.04 11.75
N THR A 308 -32.86 -23.32 10.97
CA THR A 308 -34.21 -22.87 11.31
C THR A 308 -35.23 -23.62 10.46
N ARG A 309 -36.51 -23.23 10.50
CA ARG A 309 -37.58 -23.85 9.68
C ARG A 309 -37.42 -23.56 8.18
N ASP A 310 -36.79 -22.44 7.86
CA ASP A 310 -36.74 -21.79 6.57
C ASP A 310 -35.33 -21.37 6.16
N SER A 311 -34.31 -21.58 6.99
CA SER A 311 -32.94 -21.20 6.66
C SER A 311 -31.88 -22.11 7.28
N VAL A 312 -30.70 -22.06 6.69
CA VAL A 312 -29.47 -22.63 7.27
C VAL A 312 -28.44 -21.51 7.39
N LYS A 313 -28.03 -21.23 8.63
CA LYS A 313 -26.96 -20.28 8.97
C LYS A 313 -25.67 -21.03 9.23
N VAL A 314 -24.61 -20.64 8.54
CA VAL A 314 -23.27 -21.21 8.64
C VAL A 314 -22.32 -20.18 9.21
N TYR A 315 -21.55 -20.60 10.22
CA TYR A 315 -20.50 -19.82 10.84
C TYR A 315 -19.19 -20.61 10.77
N GLY A 316 -18.23 -20.13 9.99
CA GLY A 316 -16.85 -20.58 9.99
C GLY A 316 -15.98 -19.66 10.84
N LYS A 317 -15.01 -20.22 11.56
CA LYS A 317 -14.00 -19.40 12.26
C LYS A 317 -12.64 -20.06 12.28
N VAL A 318 -11.63 -19.38 11.76
CA VAL A 318 -10.22 -19.79 11.78
C VAL A 318 -9.42 -18.86 12.69
N THR A 319 -8.45 -19.42 13.40
CA THR A 319 -7.41 -18.65 14.09
C THR A 319 -6.20 -18.52 13.19
N VAL A 320 -5.76 -17.29 12.98
CA VAL A 320 -4.53 -16.93 12.26
C VAL A 320 -3.44 -16.68 13.29
N LEU A 321 -2.34 -17.43 13.19
CA LEU A 321 -1.10 -17.12 13.88
C LEU A 321 -0.21 -16.31 12.94
N CYS A 322 0.17 -15.12 13.40
CA CYS A 322 1.11 -14.25 12.70
C CYS A 322 2.46 -14.35 13.39
N VAL A 323 3.52 -14.65 12.63
CA VAL A 323 4.90 -14.50 13.07
C VAL A 323 5.47 -13.26 12.40
N LEU A 324 5.94 -12.32 13.21
CA LEU A 324 6.45 -11.03 12.79
C LEU A 324 7.97 -11.03 12.76
N GLU A 325 8.55 -10.34 11.79
CA GLU A 325 9.98 -10.06 11.74
C GLU A 325 10.19 -8.64 11.23
N GLU A 326 11.01 -7.86 11.93
CA GLU A 326 11.34 -6.50 11.49
C GLU A 326 12.08 -6.55 10.15
N MET A 327 11.57 -5.78 9.18
CA MET A 327 12.24 -5.67 7.89
C MET A 327 13.55 -4.90 8.09
N LYS A 328 14.65 -5.49 7.64
CA LYS A 328 15.92 -4.76 7.53
C LYS A 328 15.78 -3.79 6.36
N VAL A 329 15.52 -2.53 6.67
CA VAL A 329 15.54 -1.42 5.71
C VAL A 329 16.96 -1.14 5.25
#